data_AF-A0A7S0J859-F1
#
_entry.id   AF-A0A7S0J859-F1
#
_cell.length_a   1.000
_cell.length_b   1.000
_cell.length_c   1.000
_cell.angle_alpha   90.00
_cell.angle_beta   90.00
_cell.angle_gamma   90.00
#
_symmetry.space_group_name_H-M   'P 1'
#
loop_
_entity.id
_entity.type
_entity.pdbx_description
1 polymer ?
#
loop_
_entity_poly.entity_id
_entity_poly.type
_entity_poly.pdbx_seq_one_letter_code
_entity_poly.pdbx_strand_id
1 'polypeptide(L)'
;IEVPQLQRTSSEGAALSADASPALGLTHVCVDVTPISVDLPKLLELLQARSLESFGRRVHVLSAPRQQMMGSLVAEVAMVRAPDGVRLELIRRAARLAHTMQPDWQ
;
A
#
# COMPACT_ATOMS: atom_id res chain seq x y z
N ILE A 1 19.90 29.97 42.98
CA ILE A 1 18.55 29.57 42.52
C ILE A 1 18.75 28.89 41.18
N GLU A 2 18.85 27.56 41.18
CA GLU A 2 19.04 26.75 39.97
C GLU A 2 17.75 26.66 39.17
N VAL A 3 17.84 26.86 37.86
CA VAL A 3 16.74 26.72 36.91
C VAL A 3 16.83 25.32 36.28
N PRO A 4 15.81 24.44 36.40
CA PRO A 4 15.89 23.11 35.83
C PRO A 4 15.80 23.16 34.30
N GLN A 5 16.79 22.56 33.64
CA GLN A 5 16.79 22.31 32.20
C GLN A 5 15.74 21.25 31.87
N LEU A 6 14.66 21.67 31.19
CA LEU A 6 13.61 20.78 30.73
C LEU A 6 14.12 19.97 29.52
N GLN A 7 14.22 18.66 29.72
CA GLN A 7 14.67 17.68 28.75
C GLN A 7 13.82 17.75 27.47
N ARG A 8 14.49 17.88 26.31
CA ARG A 8 13.90 17.66 25.00
C ARG A 8 13.46 16.20 24.90
N THR A 9 12.18 15.94 25.06
CA THR A 9 11.60 14.67 24.64
C THR A 9 11.52 14.69 23.12
N SER A 10 12.48 14.04 22.47
CA SER A 10 12.40 13.68 21.06
C SER A 10 11.21 12.75 20.87
N SER A 11 10.07 13.32 20.51
CA SER A 11 8.97 12.57 19.91
C SER A 11 9.37 12.24 18.47
N GLU A 12 10.05 11.11 18.29
CA GLU A 12 10.11 10.42 16.99
C GLU A 12 8.69 9.96 16.64
N GLY A 13 8.01 10.78 15.85
CA GLY A 13 6.67 10.50 15.36
C GLY A 13 6.34 11.47 14.23
N ALA A 14 6.05 10.90 13.07
CA ALA A 14 5.65 11.58 11.83
C ALA A 14 6.77 12.24 11.01
N ALA A 15 7.62 11.43 10.39
CA ALA A 15 8.13 11.76 9.06
C ALA A 15 7.02 11.50 8.01
N LEU A 16 5.94 12.27 8.08
CA LEU A 16 4.97 12.43 7.00
C LEU A 16 5.45 13.56 6.09
N SER A 17 6.51 13.31 5.33
CA SER A 17 7.00 14.28 4.35
C SER A 17 7.41 13.60 3.07
N ALA A 18 6.41 13.09 2.33
CA ALA A 18 6.49 13.01 0.88
C ALA A 18 5.43 13.96 0.34
N ASP A 19 5.86 15.21 0.28
CA ASP A 19 5.28 16.34 -0.45
C ASP A 19 4.50 15.88 -1.69
N ALA A 20 3.18 15.97 -1.62
CA ALA A 20 2.30 15.78 -2.76
C ALA A 20 1.33 16.95 -2.76
N SER A 21 1.85 18.13 -3.10
CA SER A 21 1.01 19.15 -3.71
C SER A 21 0.16 18.47 -4.79
N PRO A 22 -1.18 18.65 -4.80
CA PRO A 22 -2.07 17.93 -5.71
C PRO A 22 -1.82 18.42 -7.15
N ALA A 23 -0.78 17.86 -7.78
CA ALA A 23 -0.51 18.02 -9.18
C ALA A 23 -1.47 17.11 -9.94
N LEU A 24 -2.23 17.69 -10.86
CA LEU A 24 -3.03 16.93 -11.82
C LEU A 24 -2.08 16.12 -12.70
N GLY A 25 -2.18 14.78 -12.66
CA GLY A 25 -1.28 13.90 -13.40
C GLY A 25 -1.40 12.42 -13.02
N LEU A 26 -0.52 11.59 -13.60
CA LEU A 26 -0.43 10.15 -13.32
C LEU A 26 -0.15 9.91 -11.83
N THR A 27 -1.13 9.35 -11.12
CA THR A 27 -1.06 9.19 -9.66
C THR A 27 -0.36 7.88 -9.27
N HIS A 28 -0.70 6.77 -9.91
CA HIS A 28 -0.09 5.44 -9.72
C HIS A 28 -0.53 4.48 -10.84
N VAL A 29 0.10 3.31 -10.92
CA VAL A 29 -0.29 2.20 -11.80
C VAL A 29 -0.87 1.07 -10.95
N CYS A 30 -2.05 0.57 -11.32
CA CYS A 30 -2.66 -0.59 -10.67
C CYS A 30 -2.24 -1.88 -11.39
N VAL A 31 -1.81 -2.88 -10.62
CA VAL A 31 -1.39 -4.19 -11.14
C VAL A 31 -2.18 -5.28 -10.44
N ASP A 32 -2.90 -6.08 -11.22
CA ASP A 32 -3.57 -7.28 -10.73
C ASP A 32 -2.55 -8.42 -10.61
N VAL A 33 -2.30 -8.84 -9.37
CA VAL A 33 -1.34 -9.90 -9.04
C VAL A 33 -2.01 -11.21 -8.66
N THR A 34 -3.34 -11.28 -8.76
CA THR A 34 -4.12 -12.51 -8.51
C THR A 34 -3.61 -13.73 -9.29
N PRO A 35 -3.19 -13.63 -10.57
CA PRO A 35 -2.71 -14.79 -11.32
C PRO A 35 -1.38 -15.37 -10.83
N ILE A 36 -0.59 -14.59 -10.08
CA ILE A 36 0.80 -14.96 -9.72
C ILE A 36 1.00 -15.16 -8.22
N SER A 37 0.03 -14.79 -7.38
CA SER A 37 0.09 -15.05 -5.95
C SER A 37 -1.28 -15.16 -5.30
N VAL A 38 -1.37 -16.07 -4.32
CA VAL A 38 -2.50 -16.20 -3.40
C VAL A 38 -2.31 -15.40 -2.10
N ASP A 39 -1.11 -14.87 -1.87
CA ASP A 39 -0.68 -14.24 -0.61
C ASP A 39 0.12 -12.97 -0.94
N LEU A 40 -0.50 -11.81 -0.73
CA LEU A 40 0.10 -10.52 -1.10
C LEU A 40 1.31 -10.16 -0.23
N PRO A 41 1.30 -10.38 1.10
CA PRO A 41 2.50 -10.25 1.94
C PRO A 41 3.70 -11.03 1.42
N LYS A 42 3.54 -12.32 1.09
CA LYS A 42 4.66 -13.13 0.56
C LYS A 42 5.13 -12.64 -0.80
N LEU A 43 4.21 -12.24 -1.68
CA LEU A 43 4.59 -11.65 -2.96
C LEU A 43 5.41 -10.36 -2.76
N LEU A 44 5.05 -9.54 -1.77
CA LEU A 44 5.77 -8.32 -1.46
C LEU A 44 7.19 -8.61 -0.96
N GLU A 45 7.38 -9.62 -0.11
CA GLU A 45 8.72 -10.08 0.31
C GLU A 45 9.56 -10.54 -0.89
N LEU A 46 8.98 -11.33 -1.80
CA LEU A 46 9.66 -11.76 -3.04
C LEU A 46 10.01 -10.57 -3.94
N LEU A 47 9.11 -9.60 -4.07
CA LEU A 47 9.35 -8.37 -4.82
C LEU A 47 10.50 -7.57 -4.22
N GLN A 48 10.58 -7.48 -2.89
CA GLN A 48 11.69 -6.83 -2.19
C GLN A 48 13.03 -7.51 -2.50
N ALA A 49 13.07 -8.84 -2.42
CA ALA A 49 14.27 -9.61 -2.72
C ALA A 49 14.71 -9.43 -4.17
N ARG A 50 13.79 -9.57 -5.14
CA ARG A 50 14.08 -9.41 -6.58
C ARG A 50 14.52 -8.00 -6.94
N SER A 51 13.89 -6.98 -6.35
CA SER A 51 14.27 -5.59 -6.58
C SER A 51 15.69 -5.31 -6.07
N LEU A 52 16.04 -5.85 -4.91
CA LEU A 52 17.39 -5.72 -4.36
C LEU A 52 18.42 -6.44 -5.23
N GLU A 53 18.12 -7.64 -5.70
CA GLU A 53 18.98 -8.43 -6.59
C GLU A 53 19.20 -7.76 -7.95
N SER A 54 18.12 -7.27 -8.57
CA SER A 54 18.17 -6.75 -9.95
C SER A 54 18.62 -5.29 -10.04
N PHE A 55 18.30 -4.47 -9.03
CA PHE A 55 18.48 -3.02 -9.08
C PHE A 55 19.28 -2.47 -7.89
N GLY A 56 19.72 -3.30 -6.95
CA GLY A 56 20.46 -2.87 -5.75
C GLY A 56 19.63 -2.03 -4.78
N ARG A 57 18.30 -1.95 -4.97
CA ARG A 57 17.39 -1.12 -4.16
C ARG A 57 16.09 -1.87 -3.89
N ARG A 58 15.58 -1.71 -2.67
CA ARG A 58 14.26 -2.22 -2.26
C ARG A 58 13.14 -1.31 -2.76
N VAL A 59 11.96 -1.90 -3.00
CA VAL A 59 10.75 -1.10 -3.21
C VAL A 59 10.34 -0.48 -1.87
N HIS A 60 9.87 0.76 -1.89
CA HIS A 60 9.42 1.42 -0.68
C HIS A 60 7.94 1.11 -0.44
N VAL A 61 7.60 0.42 0.64
CA VAL A 61 6.21 0.13 1.00
C VAL A 61 5.56 1.41 1.51
N LEU A 62 4.57 1.92 0.79
CA LEU A 62 3.78 3.10 1.17
C LEU A 62 2.58 2.70 2.03
N SER A 63 1.96 1.55 1.74
CA SER A 63 0.91 0.94 2.55
C SER A 63 1.12 -0.56 2.57
N ALA A 64 1.12 -1.15 3.77
CA ALA A 64 1.15 -2.59 3.94
C ALA A 64 -0.10 -3.25 3.32
N PRO A 65 -0.02 -4.55 2.96
CA PRO A 65 -1.18 -5.32 2.51
C PRO A 65 -2.35 -5.21 3.49
N ARG A 66 -3.51 -4.84 2.98
CA ARG A 66 -4.75 -4.75 3.75
C ARG A 66 -5.93 -5.17 2.90
N GLN A 67 -6.96 -5.73 3.52
CA GLN A 67 -8.21 -5.97 2.82
C GLN A 67 -8.95 -4.67 2.55
N GLN A 68 -9.53 -4.57 1.36
CA GLN A 68 -10.31 -3.43 0.92
C GLN A 68 -11.50 -3.91 0.09
N MET A 69 -12.66 -3.31 0.32
CA MET A 69 -13.85 -3.50 -0.49
C MET A 69 -13.82 -2.51 -1.66
N MET A 70 -14.03 -3.00 -2.88
CA MET A 70 -14.04 -2.27 -4.14
C MET A 70 -15.32 -2.61 -4.90
N GLY A 71 -16.43 -1.95 -4.54
CA GLY A 71 -17.76 -2.32 -5.04
C GLY A 71 -18.13 -3.74 -4.59
N SER A 72 -18.42 -4.64 -5.54
CA SER A 72 -18.74 -6.04 -5.25
C SER A 72 -17.50 -6.93 -5.05
N LEU A 73 -16.29 -6.37 -5.05
CA LEU A 73 -15.03 -7.11 -4.94
C LEU A 73 -14.43 -6.89 -3.55
N VAL A 74 -14.08 -7.99 -2.87
CA VAL A 74 -13.14 -7.97 -1.75
C VAL A 74 -11.75 -8.27 -2.31
N ALA A 75 -10.83 -7.34 -2.13
CA ALA A 75 -9.45 -7.48 -2.57
C ALA A 75 -8.50 -7.22 -1.41
N GLU A 76 -7.28 -7.70 -1.54
CA GLU A 76 -6.14 -7.30 -0.73
C GLU A 76 -5.29 -6.35 -1.55
N VAL A 77 -4.91 -5.23 -0.94
CA VAL A 77 -4.26 -4.12 -1.64
C VAL A 77 -3.02 -3.69 -0.86
N ALA A 78 -1.93 -3.47 -1.58
CA ALA A 78 -0.71 -2.85 -1.04
C ALA A 78 -0.26 -1.74 -1.99
N MET A 79 0.33 -0.69 -1.41
CA MET A 79 0.88 0.42 -2.19
C MET A 79 2.40 0.41 -2.02
N VAL A 80 3.13 0.43 -3.13
CA VAL A 80 4.58 0.50 -3.13
C VAL A 80 5.06 1.63 -4.04
N ARG A 81 6.28 2.09 -3.81
CA ARG A 81 6.99 2.99 -4.70
C ARG A 81 8.23 2.28 -5.21
N ALA A 82 8.34 2.17 -6.53
CA ALA A 82 9.53 1.66 -7.19
C ALA A 82 10.72 2.61 -6.98
N PRO A 83 11.97 2.13 -7.11
CA PRO A 83 13.16 2.95 -6.92
C PRO A 83 13.28 4.18 -7.84
N ASP A 84 12.58 4.16 -8.98
CA ASP A 84 12.47 5.28 -9.94
C ASP A 84 11.41 6.33 -9.56
N GLY A 85 10.68 6.10 -8.47
CA GLY A 85 9.67 7.01 -7.93
C GLY A 85 8.24 6.68 -8.34
N VAL A 86 8.01 5.73 -9.26
CA VAL A 86 6.67 5.33 -9.72
C VAL A 86 5.90 4.65 -8.58
N ARG A 87 4.64 5.05 -8.40
CA ARG A 87 3.74 4.41 -7.41
C ARG A 87 2.99 3.26 -8.08
N LEU A 88 2.97 2.12 -7.41
CA LEU A 88 2.27 0.92 -7.84
C LEU A 88 1.26 0.49 -6.78
N GLU A 89 0.03 0.26 -7.19
CA GLU A 89 -1.00 -0.39 -6.39
C GLU A 89 -1.07 -1.86 -6.80
N LEU A 90 -0.73 -2.75 -5.88
CA LEU A 90 -0.79 -4.20 -6.08
C LEU A 90 -2.14 -4.70 -5.56
N ILE A 91 -2.90 -5.36 -6.42
CA ILE A 91 -4.26 -5.82 -6.11
C ILE A 91 -4.31 -7.34 -6.26
N ARG A 92 -4.67 -8.03 -5.17
CA ARG A 92 -5.02 -9.45 -5.19
C ARG A 92 -6.50 -9.61 -4.90
N ARG A 93 -7.26 -10.16 -5.86
CA ARG A 93 -8.70 -10.41 -5.70
C ARG A 93 -8.90 -11.57 -4.72
N ALA A 94 -9.72 -11.37 -3.70
CA ALA A 94 -10.01 -12.37 -2.68
C ALA A 94 -11.37 -13.03 -2.89
N ALA A 95 -12.42 -12.24 -3.10
CA ALA A 95 -13.77 -12.75 -3.31
C ALA A 95 -14.62 -11.74 -4.08
N ARG A 96 -15.63 -12.22 -4.81
CA ARG A 96 -16.68 -11.38 -5.37
C ARG A 96 -17.98 -11.66 -4.62
N LEU A 97 -18.59 -10.63 -4.06
CA LEU A 97 -19.89 -10.73 -3.42
C LEU A 97 -20.94 -10.96 -4.50
N ALA A 98 -21.71 -12.04 -4.36
CA ALA A 98 -22.86 -12.28 -5.23
C ALA A 98 -23.93 -11.23 -4.90
N HIS A 99 -24.33 -10.43 -5.88
CA HIS A 99 -25.52 -9.61 -5.77
C HIS A 99 -26.73 -10.50 -6.07
N THR A 100 -27.30 -11.12 -5.04
CA THR A 100 -28.68 -11.58 -5.13
C THR A 100 -29.56 -10.47 -4.57
N MET A 101 -29.99 -9.55 -5.44
CA MET A 101 -31.15 -8.72 -5.10
C MET A 101 -32.37 -9.64 -5.15
N GLN A 102 -32.79 -10.16 -3.99
CA GLN A 102 -34.17 -10.59 -3.88
C GLN A 102 -35.02 -9.31 -3.87
N PRO A 103 -36.04 -9.19 -4.73
CA PRO A 103 -37.02 -8.13 -4.58
C PRO A 103 -37.64 -8.24 -3.19
N ASP A 104 -37.54 -7.17 -2.42
CA ASP A 104 -38.08 -7.00 -1.07
C ASP A 104 -39.59 -6.72 -1.05
N TRP A 105 -40.26 -6.85 -2.20
CA TRP A 105 -41.67 -6.51 -2.40
C TRP A 105 -42.60 -7.73 -2.62
N GLN A 106 -42.17 -8.96 -2.31
CA GLN A 106 -43.05 -10.14 -2.39
C GLN A 106 -43.83 -10.40 -1.09
#